data_AF-A0A392NS42-F1
#
_entry.id   AF-A0A392NS42-F1
#
_cell.length_a   1.000
_cell.length_b   1.000
_cell.length_c   1.000
_cell.angle_alpha   90.00
_cell.angle_beta   90.00
_cell.angle_gamma   90.00
#
_symmetry.space_group_name_H-M   'P 1'
#
loop_
_entity.id
_entity.type
_entity.pdbx_description
1 polymer ?
#
loop_
_entity_poly.entity_id
_entity_poly.type
_entity_poly.pdbx_seq_one_letter_code
_entity_poly.pdbx_strand_id
1 'polypeptide(L)' 'MGRVGVEDKVGIYGYVAYSASKFGLRGLAEALQQEVIGDNIHVSLIFPPDTDTPGLVE' A
#
# COMPACT_ATOMS: atom_id res chain seq x y z
N MET A 1 12.96 6.53 -15.18
CA MET A 1 13.25 5.71 -13.98
C MET A 1 12.37 6.26 -12.87
N GLY A 2 11.20 5.65 -12.63
CA GLY A 2 10.22 6.15 -11.64
C GLY A 2 10.81 6.13 -10.23
N ARG A 3 10.61 7.20 -9.47
CA ARG A 3 11.01 7.25 -8.05
C ARG A 3 10.23 6.16 -7.33
N VAL A 4 10.90 5.23 -6.63
CA VAL A 4 10.22 4.24 -5.79
C VAL A 4 9.44 5.00 -4.71
N GLY A 5 8.11 4.87 -4.69
CA GLY A 5 7.27 5.48 -3.67
C GLY A 5 7.62 4.90 -2.31
N VAL A 6 7.87 5.77 -1.32
CA VAL A 6 8.24 5.38 0.07
C VAL A 6 7.08 5.56 1.05
N GLU A 7 5.93 5.99 0.55
CA GLU A 7 4.73 6.38 1.31
C GLU A 7 4.07 5.26 2.11
N ASP A 8 4.33 4.00 1.77
CA ASP A 8 3.85 2.81 2.48
C ASP A 8 4.69 2.47 3.72
N LYS A 9 5.91 3.03 3.81
CA LYS A 9 6.87 2.80 4.91
C LYS A 9 7.21 4.06 5.69
N VAL A 10 6.97 5.22 5.10
CA VAL A 10 7.29 6.52 5.67
C VAL A 10 6.13 7.47 5.43
N GLY A 11 5.68 8.15 6.49
CA GLY A 11 4.64 9.17 6.36
C GLY A 11 5.13 10.37 5.56
N ILE A 12 4.25 10.96 4.75
CA ILE A 12 4.53 12.17 3.97
C ILE A 12 3.76 13.34 4.57
N TYR A 13 4.46 14.45 4.81
CA TYR A 13 3.84 15.68 5.28
C TYR A 13 2.71 16.13 4.34
N GLY A 14 1.55 16.48 4.89
CA GLY A 14 0.36 16.87 4.11
C GLY A 14 -0.53 15.70 3.66
N TYR A 15 -0.07 14.45 3.81
CA TYR A 15 -0.78 13.25 3.34
C TYR A 15 -1.23 12.33 4.49
N VAL A 16 -1.52 12.88 5.67
CA VAL A 16 -1.79 12.10 6.91
C VAL A 16 -2.80 10.97 6.72
N ALA A 17 -3.98 11.25 6.17
CA ALA A 17 -5.03 10.25 5.97
C ALA A 17 -4.63 9.20 4.93
N TYR A 18 -3.93 9.61 3.87
CA TYR A 18 -3.45 8.72 2.81
C TYR A 18 -2.35 7.78 3.33
N SER A 19 -1.33 8.32 4.01
CA SER A 19 -0.27 7.53 4.64
C SER A 19 -0.83 6.58 5.70
N ALA A 20 -1.73 7.04 6.59
CA ALA A 20 -2.36 6.18 7.58
C ALA A 20 -3.09 5.00 6.92
N SER A 21 -3.81 5.25 5.83
CA SER A 21 -4.52 4.22 5.08
C SER A 21 -3.56 3.22 4.42
N LYS A 22 -2.44 3.66 3.83
CA LYS A 22 -1.42 2.79 3.23
C LYS A 22 -0.75 1.87 4.26
N PHE A 23 -0.43 2.41 5.44
CA PHE A 23 0.08 1.62 6.56
C PHE A 23 -0.96 0.62 7.06
N GLY A 24 -2.23 1.04 7.15
CA GLY A 24 -3.34 0.17 7.53
C GLY A 24 -3.53 -1.03 6.59
N LEU A 25 -3.43 -0.81 5.27
CA LEU A 25 -3.51 -1.89 4.28
C LEU A 25 -2.42 -2.94 4.47
N ARG A 26 -1.21 -2.53 4.87
CA ARG A 26 -0.12 -3.46 5.17
C ARG A 26 -0.46 -4.34 6.38
N GLY A 27 -0.89 -3.73 7.50
CA GLY A 27 -1.28 -4.48 8.69
C GLY A 27 -2.47 -5.41 8.42
N LEU A 28 -3.43 -4.95 7.61
CA LEU A 28 -4.56 -5.77 7.17
C LEU A 28 -4.11 -6.98 6.36
N ALA A 29 -3.23 -6.80 5.38
CA ALA A 29 -2.73 -7.90 4.55
C ALA A 29 -1.94 -8.93 5.38
N GLU A 30 -1.11 -8.46 6.32
CA GLU A 30 -0.35 -9.32 7.23
C GLU A 30 -1.27 -10.14 8.15
N ALA A 31 -2.28 -9.49 8.75
CA ALA A 31 -3.25 -10.16 9.61
C ALA A 31 -4.11 -11.17 8.83
N LEU A 32 -4.67 -10.75 7.69
CA LEU A 32 -5.52 -11.59 6.86
C LEU A 32 -4.77 -12.82 6.35
N GLN A 33 -3.49 -12.67 5.97
CA GLN A 33 -2.68 -13.82 5.55
C GLN A 33 -2.56 -14.88 6.65
N GLN A 34 -2.48 -14.50 7.93
CA GLN A 34 -2.45 -15.47 9.04
C GLN A 34 -3.77 -16.23 9.19
N GLU A 35 -4.90 -15.57 8.89
CA GLU A 35 -6.22 -16.17 8.99
C GLU A 35 -6.49 -17.18 7.85
N VAL A 36 -6.00 -16.90 6.64
CA VAL A 36 -6.38 -17.67 5.43
C VAL A 36 -5.29 -18.62 4.89
N ILE A 37 -4.10 -18.66 5.51
CA ILE A 37 -3.00 -19.53 5.03
C ILE A 37 -3.36 -21.03 5.09
N GLY A 38 -4.18 -21.43 6.06
CA GLY A 38 -4.65 -22.82 6.20
C GLY A 38 -5.53 -23.28 5.03
N ASP A 39 -6.19 -22.34 4.35
CA ASP A 39 -7.07 -22.60 3.20
C ASP A 39 -6.30 -22.54 1.86
N ASN A 40 -4.97 -22.48 1.90
CA ASN A 40 -4.11 -22.33 0.72
C ASN A 40 -4.43 -21.06 -0.09
N ILE A 41 -4.83 -19.99 0.61
CA ILE A 41 -5.07 -18.66 0.03
C ILE A 41 -3.86 -17.77 0.34
N HIS A 42 -3.33 -17.12 -0.70
CA HIS A 42 -2.20 -16.21 -0.61
C HIS A 42 -2.64 -14.77 -0.85
N VAL A 43 -2.33 -13.90 0.12
CA VAL A 43 -2.57 -12.46 0.07
C VAL A 43 -1.26 -11.78 -0.30
N SER A 44 -1.30 -10.91 -1.30
CA SER A 44 -0.15 -10.11 -1.72
C SER A 44 -0.56 -8.66 -1.85
N LEU A 45 0.35 -7.76 -1.46
CA LEU A 45 0.13 -6.32 -1.50
C LEU A 45 1.26 -5.66 -2.28
N ILE A 46 0.91 -4.75 -3.18
CA ILE A 46 1.87 -4.01 -4.02
C ILE A 46 1.64 -2.52 -3.79
N PHE A 47 2.72 -1.81 -3.51
CA PHE A 47 2.76 -0.35 -3.40
C PHE A 47 3.47 0.22 -4.62
N PRO A 48 2.75 0.53 -5.70
CA PRO A 48 3.38 1.16 -6.85
C PRO A 48 3.85 2.57 -6.49
N PRO A 49 4.91 3.06 -7.15
CA PRO A 49 5.25 4.48 -7.12
C PRO A 49 4.17 5.32 -7.81
N ASP A 50 4.36 6.64 -7.82
CA ASP A 50 3.60 7.55 -8.67
C ASP A 50 3.45 6.96 -10.07
N THR A 51 2.20 6.72 -10.47
CA THR A 51 1.87 6.01 -11.70
C THR A 51 1.26 6.99 -12.68
N ASP A 52 1.79 7.07 -13.90
CA ASP A 52 1.21 7.94 -14.93
C ASP A 52 -0.16 7.39 -15.36
N THR A 53 -1.23 7.96 -14.79
CA THR A 53 -2.61 7.57 -15.05
C THR A 53 -3.46 8.83 -15.25
N PRO A 54 -4.54 8.77 -16.06
CA PRO A 54 -5.39 9.94 -16.32
C PRO A 54 -5.97 10.61 -15.06
N GLY A 55 -6.11 9.87 -13.95
CA GLY A 55 -6.60 10.39 -12.67
C GLY A 55 -5.55 11.14 -11.83
N LEU A 56 -4.29 11.15 -12.24
CA LEU A 56 -3.19 11.89 -11.61
C LEU A 56 -2.85 13.19 -12.35
N VAL A 57 -3.60 13.53 -13.41
CA VAL A 57 -3.46 14.79 -14.13
C VAL A 57 -4.35 15.83 -13.45
N GLU A 58 -3.74 16.72 -12.68
CA GLU A 58 -4.37 17.97 -12.21
C GLU A 58 -3.92 19.14 -13.10
#